data_AF-T2GGM2-F1
#
_entry.id   AF-T2GGM2-F1
#
_cell.length_a   1.000
_cell.length_b   1.000
_cell.length_c   1.000
_cell.angle_alpha   90.00
_cell.angle_beta   90.00
_cell.angle_gamma   90.00
#
_symmetry.space_group_name_H-M   'P 1'
#
loop_
_entity.id
_entity.type
_entity.pdbx_description
1 polymer ?
#
loop_
_entity_poly.entity_id
_entity_poly.type
_entity_poly.pdbx_seq_one_letter_code
_entity_poly.pdbx_strand_id
1 'polypeptide(L)'
;MRSIFIAALLILVASQIPGASAWSVKNHHDIAERVYHAMPSDVQTRLSLDEMKNGADDPDTVFFDFEYHVYPYNLEKARFWLDQGKISYDSGNYSYASYCYGVASHYISDGICGPHTSSGSSGYLHTVYEIRAMMLEPVMVPVPDDPEMEAMKLWGSWVSEGDDSCISGALDLACSVSCREIMNSIGS
;
A
#
# COMPACT_ATOMS: atom_id res chain seq x y z
N MET A 1 33.02 -2.96 -25.12
CA MET A 1 31.87 -3.52 -25.87
C MET A 1 31.08 -4.54 -25.07
N ARG A 2 31.71 -5.58 -24.50
CA ARG A 2 31.02 -6.63 -23.72
C ARG A 2 30.25 -6.10 -22.50
N SER A 3 30.82 -5.15 -21.75
CA SER A 3 30.16 -4.52 -20.59
C SER A 3 29.00 -3.59 -20.96
N ILE A 4 29.06 -2.94 -22.13
CA ILE A 4 27.97 -2.09 -22.66
C ILE A 4 26.78 -2.95 -23.08
N PHE A 5 27.06 -4.11 -23.70
CA PHE A 5 26.03 -5.09 -24.05
C PHE A 5 25.34 -5.68 -22.83
N ILE A 6 26.09 -5.99 -21.76
CA ILE A 6 25.51 -6.48 -20.50
C ILE A 6 24.64 -5.41 -19.85
N ALA A 7 25.10 -4.16 -19.81
CA ALA A 7 24.30 -3.05 -19.27
C ALA A 7 23.01 -2.82 -20.08
N ALA A 8 23.09 -2.83 -21.41
CA ALA A 8 21.92 -2.69 -22.28
C ALA A 8 20.94 -3.87 -22.14
N LEU A 9 21.45 -5.09 -21.95
CA LEU A 9 20.63 -6.27 -21.72
C LEU A 9 19.94 -6.22 -20.35
N LEU A 10 20.63 -5.75 -19.30
CA LEU A 10 20.03 -5.58 -17.97
C LEU A 10 18.94 -4.50 -17.97
N ILE A 11 19.14 -3.40 -18.70
CA ILE A 11 18.13 -2.34 -18.88
C ILE A 11 16.92 -2.89 -19.66
N LEU A 12 17.15 -3.69 -20.71
CA LEU A 12 16.09 -4.30 -21.50
C LEU A 12 15.28 -5.30 -20.66
N VAL A 13 15.94 -6.14 -19.85
CA VAL A 13 15.26 -7.09 -18.95
C VAL A 13 14.47 -6.36 -17.86
N ALA A 14 15.02 -5.29 -17.28
CA ALA A 14 14.31 -4.46 -16.31
C ALA A 14 13.07 -3.78 -16.91
N SER A 15 13.10 -3.42 -18.20
CA SER A 15 11.95 -2.84 -18.91
C SER A 15 10.84 -3.84 -19.28
N GLN A 16 11.05 -5.14 -19.04
CA GLN A 16 10.07 -6.21 -19.29
C GLN A 16 9.45 -6.75 -17.99
N ILE A 17 9.88 -6.26 -16.82
CA ILE A 17 9.19 -6.55 -15.56
C ILE A 17 7.86 -5.78 -15.64
N PRO A 18 6.70 -6.45 -15.57
CA PRO A 18 5.43 -5.74 -15.48
C PRO A 18 5.52 -4.76 -14.32
N GLY A 19 5.40 -3.46 -14.63
CA GLY A 19 5.37 -2.38 -13.65
C GLY A 19 4.06 -2.40 -12.89
N ALA A 20 3.86 -3.44 -12.08
CA ALA A 20 2.60 -3.69 -11.39
C ALA A 20 2.80 -4.12 -9.92
N SER A 21 4.03 -4.08 -9.42
CA SER A 21 4.19 -3.82 -7.99
C SER A 21 3.62 -2.44 -7.76
N ALA A 22 2.71 -2.32 -6.80
CA ALA A 22 2.48 -1.03 -6.20
C ALA A 22 3.57 -0.75 -5.19
N TRP A 23 3.25 -0.19 -4.04
CA TRP A 23 4.26 -0.01 -3.00
C TRP A 23 5.09 -1.29 -2.81
N SER A 24 6.37 -1.14 -2.46
CA SER A 24 7.18 -2.35 -2.24
C SER A 24 6.63 -3.14 -1.04
N VAL A 25 6.93 -4.45 -0.98
CA VAL A 25 6.68 -5.29 0.21
C VAL A 25 7.13 -4.61 1.51
N LYS A 26 8.28 -3.91 1.49
CA LYS A 26 8.76 -3.15 2.66
C LYS A 26 7.74 -2.08 3.08
N ASN A 27 7.27 -1.28 2.13
CA ASN A 27 6.32 -0.20 2.41
C ASN A 27 5.00 -0.75 2.96
N HIS A 28 4.50 -1.86 2.39
CA HIS A 28 3.30 -2.53 2.93
C HIS A 28 3.50 -3.03 4.35
N HIS A 29 4.65 -3.64 4.67
CA HIS A 29 4.97 -4.06 6.03
C HIS A 29 5.07 -2.89 7.00
N ASP A 30 5.73 -1.79 6.60
CA ASP A 30 5.87 -0.60 7.44
C ASP A 30 4.51 0.05 7.72
N ILE A 31 3.62 0.09 6.72
CA ILE A 31 2.24 0.56 6.87
C ILE A 31 1.47 -0.37 7.83
N ALA A 32 1.50 -1.69 7.63
CA ALA A 32 0.81 -2.65 8.47
C ALA A 32 1.29 -2.57 9.94
N GLU A 33 2.60 -2.43 10.15
CA GLU A 33 3.19 -2.25 11.48
C GLU A 33 2.74 -0.96 12.14
N ARG A 34 2.78 0.16 11.42
CA ARG A 34 2.34 1.46 11.95
C ARG A 34 0.85 1.45 12.28
N VAL A 35 0.02 0.83 11.43
CA VAL A 35 -1.42 0.64 11.67
C VAL A 35 -1.64 -0.18 12.94
N TYR A 36 -1.00 -1.35 13.06
CA TYR A 36 -1.10 -2.19 14.26
C TYR A 36 -0.72 -1.43 15.54
N HIS A 37 0.35 -0.64 15.50
CA HIS A 37 0.82 0.13 16.65
C HIS A 37 -0.05 1.35 17.00
N ALA A 38 -0.86 1.83 16.07
CA ALA A 38 -1.78 2.94 16.29
C ALA A 38 -3.14 2.50 16.85
N MET A 39 -3.48 1.22 16.78
CA MET A 39 -4.77 0.70 17.27
C MET A 39 -4.91 0.85 18.79
N PRO A 40 -6.14 1.06 19.30
CA PRO A 40 -6.43 0.97 20.73
C PRO A 40 -5.98 -0.37 21.33
N SER A 41 -5.52 -0.35 22.59
CA SER A 41 -4.93 -1.53 23.24
C SER A 41 -5.84 -2.76 23.27
N ASP A 42 -7.15 -2.59 23.40
CA ASP A 42 -8.14 -3.67 23.42
C ASP A 42 -8.35 -4.33 22.05
N VAL A 43 -8.10 -3.59 20.96
CA VAL A 43 -8.08 -4.11 19.60
C VAL A 43 -6.72 -4.73 19.27
N GLN A 44 -5.65 -3.98 19.53
CA GLN A 44 -4.27 -4.38 19.24
C GLN A 44 -3.90 -5.73 19.88
N THR A 45 -4.31 -5.96 21.13
CA THR A 45 -4.00 -7.21 21.86
C THR A 45 -4.75 -8.44 21.35
N ARG A 46 -5.81 -8.25 20.57
CA ARG A 46 -6.53 -9.34 19.91
C ARG A 46 -5.88 -9.72 18.60
N LEU A 47 -5.33 -8.75 17.88
CA LEU A 47 -4.73 -8.93 16.56
C LEU A 47 -3.25 -9.31 16.64
N SER A 48 -2.74 -9.87 15.55
CA SER A 48 -1.35 -10.30 15.37
C SER A 48 -0.66 -9.43 14.33
N LEU A 49 0.44 -8.79 14.72
CA LEU A 49 1.28 -8.03 13.80
C LEU A 49 1.84 -8.90 12.68
N ASP A 50 2.27 -10.12 13.00
CA ASP A 50 2.86 -11.04 12.03
C ASP A 50 1.84 -11.42 10.95
N GLU A 51 0.59 -11.70 11.34
CA GLU A 51 -0.48 -12.01 10.39
C GLU A 51 -0.88 -10.79 9.57
N MET A 52 -0.88 -9.59 10.15
CA MET A 52 -1.10 -8.36 9.38
C MET A 52 0.01 -8.14 8.34
N LYS A 53 1.27 -8.45 8.66
CA LYS A 53 2.36 -8.36 7.69
C LYS A 53 2.22 -9.40 6.57
N ASN A 54 1.95 -10.66 6.92
CA ASN A 54 1.69 -11.72 5.93
C ASN A 54 0.51 -11.37 5.00
N GLY A 55 -0.54 -10.73 5.54
CA GLY A 55 -1.64 -10.27 4.70
C GLY A 55 -1.23 -9.12 3.78
N ALA A 56 -0.32 -8.25 4.22
CA ALA A 56 0.04 -7.03 3.52
C ALA A 56 0.97 -7.24 2.30
N ASP A 57 1.64 -8.40 2.17
CA ASP A 57 2.48 -8.72 1.02
C ASP A 57 1.92 -9.82 0.10
N ASP A 58 0.96 -10.61 0.58
CA ASP A 58 0.33 -11.69 -0.18
C ASP A 58 -0.32 -11.27 -1.51
N PRO A 59 -0.95 -10.09 -1.66
CA PRO A 59 -1.48 -9.68 -2.97
C PRO A 59 -0.43 -9.64 -4.08
N ASP A 60 0.77 -9.15 -3.78
CA ASP A 60 1.91 -9.10 -4.70
C ASP A 60 2.61 -10.46 -4.88
N THR A 61 2.71 -11.24 -3.80
CA THR A 61 3.65 -12.37 -3.72
C THR A 61 3.01 -13.75 -3.79
N VAL A 62 1.71 -13.86 -3.46
CA VAL A 62 0.95 -15.11 -3.41
C VAL A 62 -0.25 -15.08 -4.35
N PHE A 63 -1.04 -14.00 -4.32
CA PHE A 63 -2.21 -13.86 -5.19
C PHE A 63 -1.80 -13.47 -6.61
N PHE A 64 -0.67 -12.76 -6.74
CA PHE A 64 -0.19 -12.16 -7.98
C PHE A 64 -1.27 -11.26 -8.63
N ASP A 65 -1.93 -10.45 -7.80
CA ASP A 65 -3.11 -9.67 -8.14
C ASP A 65 -2.78 -8.27 -8.69
N PHE A 66 -2.15 -8.23 -9.85
CA PHE A 66 -1.70 -6.99 -10.47
C PHE A 66 -2.82 -6.13 -11.09
N GLU A 67 -4.04 -6.65 -11.19
CA GLU A 67 -5.18 -5.94 -11.77
C GLU A 67 -5.79 -4.95 -10.77
N TYR A 68 -5.83 -5.33 -9.50
CA TYR A 68 -6.56 -4.61 -8.46
C TYR A 68 -5.68 -3.68 -7.60
N HIS A 69 -4.42 -3.43 -7.96
CA HIS A 69 -3.58 -2.44 -7.27
C HIS A 69 -3.88 -0.98 -7.68
N VAL A 70 -4.67 -0.78 -8.73
CA VAL A 70 -4.94 0.56 -9.28
C VAL A 70 -6.34 1.05 -8.87
N TYR A 71 -6.44 2.34 -8.57
CA TYR A 71 -7.72 2.99 -8.33
C TYR A 71 -8.57 3.06 -9.61
N PRO A 72 -9.91 2.81 -9.56
CA PRO A 72 -10.73 2.53 -8.37
C PRO A 72 -10.91 1.03 -8.06
N TYR A 73 -10.26 0.14 -8.80
CA TYR A 73 -10.48 -1.31 -8.68
C TYR A 73 -10.05 -1.83 -7.31
N ASN A 74 -8.96 -1.29 -6.76
CA ASN A 74 -8.47 -1.58 -5.42
C ASN A 74 -9.55 -1.45 -4.32
N LEU A 75 -10.52 -0.53 -4.48
CA LEU A 75 -11.60 -0.32 -3.51
C LEU A 75 -12.48 -1.55 -3.33
N GLU A 76 -12.72 -2.32 -4.40
CA GLU A 76 -13.53 -3.54 -4.32
C GLU A 76 -12.84 -4.58 -3.43
N LYS A 77 -11.53 -4.80 -3.65
CA LYS A 77 -10.73 -5.73 -2.86
C LYS A 77 -10.55 -5.27 -1.43
N ALA A 78 -10.26 -3.98 -1.22
CA ALA A 78 -10.17 -3.40 0.11
C ALA A 78 -11.46 -3.66 0.92
N ARG A 79 -12.62 -3.37 0.34
CA ARG A 79 -13.92 -3.63 0.98
C ARG A 79 -14.15 -5.10 1.28
N PHE A 80 -13.90 -5.98 0.30
CA PHE A 80 -14.02 -7.42 0.49
C PHE A 80 -13.20 -7.91 1.70
N TRP A 81 -11.94 -7.50 1.79
CA TRP A 81 -11.05 -7.93 2.88
C TRP A 81 -11.38 -7.26 4.21
N LEU A 82 -11.85 -6.01 4.22
CA LEU A 82 -12.40 -5.38 5.43
C LEU A 82 -13.62 -6.15 5.96
N ASP A 83 -14.52 -6.61 5.08
CA ASP A 83 -15.69 -7.40 5.46
C ASP A 83 -15.30 -8.78 6.00
N GLN A 84 -14.35 -9.47 5.36
CA GLN A 84 -13.81 -10.74 5.87
C GLN A 84 -13.11 -10.56 7.22
N GLY A 85 -12.37 -9.46 7.39
CA GLY A 85 -11.73 -9.07 8.64
C GLY A 85 -12.77 -8.88 9.75
N LYS A 86 -13.85 -8.16 9.46
CA LYS A 86 -14.95 -7.94 10.41
C LYS A 86 -15.60 -9.25 10.86
N ILE A 87 -16.01 -10.09 9.90
CA ILE A 87 -16.66 -11.38 10.18
C ILE A 87 -15.74 -12.25 11.07
N SER A 88 -14.45 -12.25 10.77
CA SER A 88 -13.46 -13.02 11.53
C SER A 88 -13.21 -12.43 12.92
N TYR A 89 -13.19 -11.11 13.04
CA TYR A 89 -13.01 -10.42 14.32
C TYR A 89 -14.20 -10.65 15.25
N ASP A 90 -15.43 -10.50 14.74
CA ASP A 90 -16.67 -10.68 15.50
C ASP A 90 -16.89 -12.13 15.94
N SER A 91 -16.35 -13.09 15.19
CA SER A 91 -16.37 -14.52 15.56
C SER A 91 -15.22 -14.94 16.48
N GLY A 92 -14.30 -14.03 16.83
CA GLY A 92 -13.13 -14.30 17.67
C GLY A 92 -11.99 -15.02 16.95
N ASN A 93 -12.06 -15.19 15.62
CA ASN A 93 -10.95 -15.69 14.80
C ASN A 93 -9.97 -14.55 14.49
N TYR A 94 -9.31 -14.06 15.53
CA TYR A 94 -8.47 -12.87 15.40
C TYR A 94 -7.22 -13.07 14.55
N SER A 95 -6.72 -14.31 14.43
CA SER A 95 -5.59 -14.62 13.55
C SER A 95 -5.96 -14.33 12.10
N TYR A 96 -7.10 -14.87 11.63
CA TYR A 96 -7.54 -14.63 10.26
C TYR A 96 -8.05 -13.20 10.07
N ALA A 97 -8.67 -12.59 11.10
CA ALA A 97 -9.02 -11.17 11.05
C ALA A 97 -7.78 -10.28 10.81
N SER A 98 -6.68 -10.58 11.52
CA SER A 98 -5.40 -9.87 11.36
C SER A 98 -4.88 -9.99 9.93
N TYR A 99 -4.88 -11.21 9.39
CA TYR A 99 -4.51 -11.45 8.00
C TYR A 99 -5.37 -10.63 7.04
N CYS A 100 -6.70 -10.71 7.16
CA CYS A 100 -7.62 -9.94 6.32
C CYS A 100 -7.38 -8.43 6.40
N TYR A 101 -7.13 -7.87 7.60
CA TYR A 101 -6.82 -6.45 7.75
C TYR A 101 -5.44 -6.08 7.17
N GLY A 102 -4.47 -6.99 7.21
CA GLY A 102 -3.21 -6.88 6.47
C GLY A 102 -3.45 -6.73 4.97
N VAL A 103 -4.22 -7.67 4.39
CA VAL A 103 -4.58 -7.64 2.96
C VAL A 103 -5.39 -6.39 2.60
N ALA A 104 -6.33 -5.98 3.45
CA ALA A 104 -7.08 -4.74 3.21
C ALA A 104 -6.15 -3.52 3.19
N SER A 105 -5.18 -3.45 4.11
CA SER A 105 -4.21 -2.34 4.17
C SER A 105 -3.35 -2.23 2.91
N HIS A 106 -3.03 -3.36 2.26
CA HIS A 106 -2.32 -3.41 0.98
C HIS A 106 -3.12 -2.65 -0.09
N TYR A 107 -4.32 -3.14 -0.42
CA TYR A 107 -5.15 -2.54 -1.47
C TYR A 107 -5.53 -1.08 -1.18
N ILE A 108 -5.76 -0.72 0.09
CA ILE A 108 -6.01 0.67 0.48
C ILE A 108 -4.78 1.53 0.19
N SER A 109 -3.60 1.08 0.62
CA SER A 109 -2.36 1.84 0.44
C SER A 109 -2.00 2.05 -1.02
N ASP A 110 -2.30 1.09 -1.89
CA ASP A 110 -2.07 1.20 -3.32
C ASP A 110 -3.01 2.19 -3.99
N GLY A 111 -4.25 2.28 -3.53
CA GLY A 111 -5.18 3.33 -3.97
C GLY A 111 -4.69 4.74 -3.70
N ILE A 112 -3.78 4.90 -2.73
CA ILE A 112 -3.14 6.16 -2.36
C ILE A 112 -1.74 6.30 -3.02
N CYS A 113 -1.17 5.22 -3.56
CA CYS A 113 0.11 5.26 -4.24
C CYS A 113 -0.01 6.11 -5.53
N GLY A 114 0.80 7.16 -5.65
CA GLY A 114 0.70 8.14 -6.73
C GLY A 114 0.57 7.52 -8.14
N PRO A 115 1.51 6.65 -8.57
CA PRO A 115 1.45 5.95 -9.86
C PRO A 115 0.16 5.14 -10.11
N HIS A 116 -0.56 4.76 -9.05
CA HIS A 116 -1.75 3.90 -9.05
C HIS A 116 -3.05 4.68 -8.83
N THR A 117 -2.96 5.99 -8.53
CA THR A 117 -4.11 6.91 -8.46
C THR A 117 -4.55 7.41 -9.85
N SER A 118 -3.69 7.28 -10.86
CA SER A 118 -3.96 7.70 -12.24
C SER A 118 -3.49 6.64 -13.23
N SER A 119 -4.38 6.21 -14.12
CA SER A 119 -4.04 5.30 -15.21
C SER A 119 -3.15 6.02 -16.24
N GLY A 120 -1.83 5.88 -16.10
CA GLY A 120 -0.90 6.33 -17.14
C GLY A 120 0.36 7.06 -16.69
N SER A 121 0.96 6.70 -15.54
CA SER A 121 2.32 7.16 -15.26
C SER A 121 3.33 6.48 -16.20
N SER A 122 4.41 7.17 -16.56
CA SER A 122 5.51 6.51 -17.28
C SER A 122 6.12 5.46 -16.36
N GLY A 123 6.37 4.24 -16.87
CA GLY A 123 6.96 3.17 -16.05
C GLY A 123 8.28 3.56 -15.37
N TYR A 124 9.05 4.48 -15.95
CA TYR A 124 10.25 5.04 -15.31
C TYR A 124 9.93 5.83 -14.03
N LEU A 125 9.01 6.79 -14.10
CA LEU A 125 8.61 7.60 -12.95
C LEU A 125 8.01 6.73 -11.85
N HIS A 126 7.19 5.75 -12.22
CA HIS A 126 6.64 4.75 -11.30
C HIS A 126 7.76 4.03 -10.55
N THR A 127 8.71 3.41 -11.27
CA THR A 127 9.83 2.69 -10.63
C THR A 127 10.68 3.59 -9.74
N VAL A 128 11.00 4.81 -10.17
CA VAL A 128 11.79 5.75 -9.34
C VAL A 128 11.03 6.17 -8.08
N TYR A 129 9.72 6.37 -8.18
CA TYR A 129 8.87 6.71 -7.05
C TYR A 129 8.90 5.63 -5.97
N GLU A 130 8.64 4.38 -6.36
CA GLU A 130 8.59 3.26 -5.42
C GLU A 130 9.97 2.93 -4.82
N ILE A 131 11.05 3.01 -5.60
CA ILE A 131 12.41 2.80 -5.06
C ILE A 131 12.75 3.87 -4.01
N ARG A 132 12.37 5.13 -4.22
CA ARG A 132 12.62 6.19 -3.23
C ARG A 132 11.73 6.01 -2.00
N ALA A 133 10.50 5.56 -2.18
CA ALA A 133 9.59 5.24 -1.09
C ALA A 133 10.13 4.15 -0.15
N MET A 134 10.89 3.18 -0.65
CA MET A 134 11.54 2.16 0.19
C MET A 134 12.47 2.75 1.26
N MET A 135 12.99 3.95 1.02
CA MET A 135 13.91 4.65 1.92
C MET A 135 13.20 5.53 2.97
N LEU A 136 11.88 5.57 2.94
CA LEU A 136 11.03 6.39 3.80
C LEU A 136 10.20 5.49 4.72
N GLU A 137 9.72 6.06 5.82
CA GLU A 137 8.86 5.38 6.79
C GLU A 137 7.57 6.17 6.99
N PRO A 138 6.40 5.50 7.01
CA PRO A 138 5.12 6.17 7.23
C PRO A 138 4.93 6.60 8.69
N VAL A 139 4.24 7.71 8.87
CA VAL A 139 3.70 8.19 10.15
C VAL A 139 2.19 8.45 10.05
N MET A 140 1.52 8.47 11.20
CA MET A 140 0.10 8.81 11.26
C MET A 140 -0.10 10.33 11.14
N VAL A 141 -1.04 10.72 10.28
CA VAL A 141 -1.44 12.11 10.02
C VAL A 141 -2.96 12.23 10.00
N PRO A 142 -3.52 13.45 10.14
CA PRO A 142 -4.94 13.65 9.93
C PRO A 142 -5.37 13.23 8.52
N VAL A 143 -6.42 12.42 8.41
CA VAL A 143 -6.96 12.02 7.11
C VAL A 143 -7.86 13.14 6.57
N PRO A 144 -7.61 13.65 5.35
CA PRO A 144 -8.48 14.64 4.72
C PRO A 144 -9.85 14.05 4.35
N ASP A 145 -10.79 14.92 4.00
CA ASP A 145 -12.15 14.53 3.57
C ASP A 145 -12.13 13.72 2.26
N ASP A 146 -11.17 14.02 1.37
CA ASP A 146 -10.98 13.36 0.07
C ASP A 146 -9.51 12.91 -0.07
N PRO A 147 -9.17 11.72 0.46
CA PRO A 147 -7.80 11.21 0.44
C PRO A 147 -7.33 10.86 -0.97
N GLU A 148 -8.22 10.43 -1.87
CA GLU A 148 -7.86 10.13 -3.26
C GLU A 148 -7.41 11.40 -4.00
N MET A 149 -8.16 12.50 -3.87
CA MET A 149 -7.76 13.78 -4.47
C MET A 149 -6.44 14.29 -3.89
N GLU A 150 -6.19 14.09 -2.59
CA GLU A 150 -4.93 14.50 -1.98
C GLU A 150 -3.75 13.65 -2.48
N ALA A 151 -3.93 12.34 -2.61
CA ALA A 151 -2.95 11.43 -3.22
C ALA A 151 -2.58 11.86 -4.65
N MET A 152 -3.59 12.22 -5.47
CA MET A 152 -3.36 12.72 -6.83
C MET A 152 -2.57 14.03 -6.86
N LYS A 153 -2.77 14.94 -5.90
CA LYS A 153 -1.99 16.18 -5.81
C LYS A 153 -0.54 15.90 -5.44
N LEU A 154 -0.30 15.06 -4.43
CA LEU A 154 1.04 14.66 -4.01
C LEU A 154 1.81 14.01 -5.16
N TRP A 155 1.14 13.14 -5.94
CA TRP A 155 1.69 12.57 -7.15
C TRP A 155 2.06 13.63 -8.19
N GLY A 156 1.14 14.55 -8.51
CA GLY A 156 1.39 15.63 -9.49
C GLY A 156 2.56 16.53 -9.09
N SER A 157 2.63 16.91 -7.81
CA SER A 157 3.74 17.69 -7.25
C SER A 157 5.06 16.92 -7.34
N TRP A 158 5.08 15.64 -7.00
CA TRP A 158 6.29 14.82 -7.13
C TRP A 158 6.76 14.70 -8.59
N VAL A 159 5.84 14.47 -9.54
CA VAL A 159 6.19 14.39 -10.97
C VAL A 159 6.81 15.69 -11.47
N SER A 160 6.35 16.85 -10.95
CA SER A 160 6.85 18.15 -11.34
C SER A 160 8.19 18.51 -10.69
N GLU A 161 8.37 18.18 -9.41
CA GLU A 161 9.46 18.74 -8.58
C GLU A 161 10.46 17.68 -8.11
N GLY A 162 10.06 16.41 -8.05
CA GLY A 162 10.88 15.28 -7.58
C GLY A 162 11.19 15.31 -6.08
N ASP A 163 10.43 16.08 -5.30
CA ASP A 163 10.62 16.23 -3.85
C ASP A 163 10.05 15.03 -3.07
N ASP A 164 10.89 14.35 -2.29
CA ASP A 164 10.51 13.18 -1.49
C ASP A 164 9.50 13.50 -0.39
N SER A 165 9.33 14.77 0.00
CA SER A 165 8.26 15.16 0.91
C SER A 165 6.86 14.76 0.39
N CYS A 166 6.68 14.71 -0.93
CA CYS A 166 5.44 14.25 -1.56
C CYS A 166 5.27 12.73 -1.45
N ILE A 167 6.37 11.95 -1.51
CA ILE A 167 6.32 10.50 -1.29
C ILE A 167 6.00 10.21 0.18
N SER A 168 6.69 10.89 1.11
CA SER A 168 6.39 10.80 2.55
C SER A 168 4.92 11.14 2.82
N GLY A 169 4.40 12.23 2.27
CA GLY A 169 2.99 12.59 2.43
C GLY A 169 2.03 11.51 1.93
N ALA A 170 2.35 10.83 0.82
CA ALA A 170 1.51 9.76 0.30
C ALA A 170 1.57 8.49 1.18
N LEU A 171 2.74 8.13 1.69
CA LEU A 171 2.92 7.02 2.63
C LEU A 171 2.19 7.28 3.95
N ASP A 172 2.27 8.49 4.48
CA ASP A 172 1.60 8.92 5.71
C ASP A 172 0.08 8.87 5.55
N LEU A 173 -0.40 9.38 4.41
CA LEU A 173 -1.82 9.33 4.05
C LEU A 173 -2.30 7.89 3.90
N ALA A 174 -1.57 7.04 3.17
CA ALA A 174 -1.89 5.63 2.98
C ALA A 174 -2.00 4.91 4.33
N CYS A 175 -1.05 5.14 5.23
CA CYS A 175 -1.06 4.58 6.57
C CYS A 175 -2.29 5.01 7.38
N SER A 176 -2.60 6.31 7.34
CA SER A 176 -3.70 6.90 8.12
C SER A 176 -5.07 6.48 7.60
N VAL A 177 -5.24 6.40 6.28
CA VAL A 177 -6.46 5.89 5.64
C VAL A 177 -6.64 4.41 5.98
N SER A 178 -5.61 3.58 5.82
CA SER A 178 -5.66 2.15 6.20
C SER A 178 -6.08 1.96 7.65
N CYS A 179 -5.50 2.73 8.58
CA CYS A 179 -5.89 2.67 9.98
C CYS A 179 -7.36 3.06 10.19
N ARG A 180 -7.81 4.16 9.57
CA ARG A 180 -9.18 4.65 9.69
C ARG A 180 -10.18 3.60 9.20
N GLU A 181 -9.98 3.05 8.01
CA GLU A 181 -10.92 2.10 7.41
C GLU A 181 -10.95 0.77 8.17
N ILE A 182 -9.81 0.27 8.66
CA ILE A 182 -9.77 -0.93 9.52
C ILE A 182 -10.50 -0.68 10.84
N MET A 183 -10.27 0.45 11.50
CA MET A 183 -10.94 0.79 12.75
C MET A 183 -12.44 1.01 12.57
N ASN A 184 -12.85 1.62 11.44
CA ASN A 184 -14.25 1.72 11.07
C ASN A 184 -14.87 0.33 10.90
N SER A 185 -14.21 -0.58 10.18
CA SER A 185 -14.69 -1.96 10.00
C SER A 185 -14.89 -2.68 11.33
N ILE A 186 -13.93 -2.57 12.25
CA ILE A 186 -14.01 -3.17 13.60
C ILE A 186 -15.13 -2.54 14.44
N GLY A 187 -15.33 -1.22 14.35
CA GLY A 187 -16.33 -0.49 15.14
C GLY A 187 -17.76 -0.51 14.59
N SER A 188 -17.95 -0.97 13.35
CA SER A 188 -19.26 -1.02 12.65
C SER A 188 -20.15 -2.19 13.07
#